data_AF-A0A0N4U3A3-F1
#
_entry.id   AF-A0A0N4U3A3-F1
#
_cell.length_a   1.000
_cell.length_b   1.000
_cell.length_c   1.000
_cell.angle_alpha   90.00
_cell.angle_beta   90.00
_cell.angle_gamma   90.00
#
_symmetry.space_group_name_H-M   'P 1'
#
loop_
_entity.id
_entity.type
_entity.pdbx_description
1 polymer ?
#
loop_
_entity_poly.entity_id
_entity_poly.type
_entity_poly.pdbx_seq_one_letter_code
_entity_poly.pdbx_strand_id
1 'polypeptide(L)'
;VIHVPKSVENAEKNAQLLREFASETTFDSENYVANLILESGKNCTEAHLTSGAFGADDLHYVLDFDMAFLGANADIYDAHLENIRKEYSFLSDDEYKEQRLKILKLFMQIPNIFATKEMKERFEKKARENIAREIAKLSDSS
;
A
#
# COMPACT_ATOMS: atom_id res chain seq x y z
N VAL A 1 0.24 15.91 2.96
CA VAL A 1 -0.53 14.73 2.53
C VAL A 1 -1.78 14.65 3.39
N ILE A 2 -2.95 14.60 2.77
CA ILE A 2 -4.22 14.34 3.43
C ILE A 2 -4.39 12.81 3.42
N HIS A 3 -4.35 12.20 4.60
CA HIS A 3 -4.60 10.77 4.77
C HIS A 3 -5.67 10.58 5.85
N VAL A 4 -6.86 10.23 5.44
CA VAL A 4 -7.90 9.69 6.31
C VAL A 4 -7.95 8.18 6.06
N PRO A 5 -7.72 7.32 7.08
CA PRO A 5 -7.77 5.88 6.89
C PRO A 5 -9.05 5.45 6.17
N LYS A 6 -8.90 4.68 5.07
CA LYS A 6 -9.96 4.20 4.18
C LYS A 6 -10.71 5.22 3.31
N SER A 7 -10.34 6.49 3.31
CA SER A 7 -11.01 7.44 2.42
C SER A 7 -10.54 7.25 0.99
N VAL A 8 -11.46 6.85 0.10
CA VAL A 8 -11.24 6.86 -1.37
C VAL A 8 -10.99 8.28 -1.89
N GLU A 9 -11.42 9.30 -1.13
CA GLU A 9 -11.21 10.70 -1.47
C GLU A 9 -9.77 11.17 -1.20
N ASN A 10 -8.93 10.37 -0.53
CA ASN A 10 -7.54 10.77 -0.25
C ASN A 10 -6.78 11.07 -1.54
N ALA A 11 -6.92 10.23 -2.57
CA ALA A 11 -6.27 10.43 -3.85
C ALA A 11 -6.74 11.71 -4.54
N GLU A 12 -8.06 11.94 -4.58
CA GLU A 12 -8.65 13.15 -5.17
C GLU A 12 -8.22 14.42 -4.44
N LYS A 13 -8.25 14.41 -3.10
CA LYS A 13 -7.82 15.54 -2.26
C LYS A 13 -6.33 15.81 -2.40
N ASN A 14 -5.49 14.78 -2.44
CA ASN A 14 -4.05 14.94 -2.64
C ASN A 14 -3.72 15.45 -4.04
N ALA A 15 -4.42 14.97 -5.07
CA ALA A 15 -4.27 15.47 -6.43
C ALA A 15 -4.69 16.94 -6.55
N GLN A 16 -5.78 17.34 -5.88
CA GLN A 16 -6.21 18.74 -5.85
C GLN A 16 -5.18 19.63 -5.12
N LEU A 17 -4.71 19.20 -3.95
CA LEU A 17 -3.68 19.92 -3.19
C LEU A 17 -2.39 20.09 -4.01
N LEU A 18 -2.00 19.06 -4.76
CA LEU A 18 -0.85 19.14 -5.68
C LEU A 18 -1.07 20.20 -6.76
N ARG A 19 -2.26 20.26 -7.37
CA ARG A 19 -2.56 21.27 -8.40
C ARG A 19 -2.54 22.69 -7.84
N GLU A 20 -3.09 22.89 -6.65
CA GLU A 20 -3.04 24.16 -5.94
C GLU A 20 -1.59 24.58 -5.67
N PHE A 21 -0.79 23.67 -5.11
CA PHE A 21 0.64 23.92 -4.89
C PHE A 21 1.38 24.21 -6.20
N ALA A 22 1.15 23.42 -7.25
CA ALA A 22 1.83 23.60 -8.52
C ALA A 22 1.52 24.96 -9.17
N SER A 23 0.30 25.48 -9.00
CA SER A 23 -0.12 26.80 -9.53
C SER A 23 0.70 27.98 -8.99
N GLU A 24 1.38 27.80 -7.85
CA GLU A 24 2.24 28.80 -7.22
C GLU A 24 3.74 28.57 -7.51
N THR A 25 4.08 27.64 -8.41
CA THR A 25 5.46 27.22 -8.69
C THR A 25 5.75 27.18 -10.19
N THR A 26 6.98 26.80 -10.57
CA THR A 26 7.36 26.52 -11.97
C THR A 26 7.23 25.04 -12.33
N PHE A 27 6.55 24.23 -11.52
CA PHE A 27 6.37 22.80 -11.77
C PHE A 27 5.32 22.61 -12.89
N ASP A 28 5.73 22.02 -14.01
CA ASP A 28 4.96 21.95 -15.27
C ASP A 28 4.38 20.55 -15.58
N SER A 29 4.63 19.59 -14.69
CA SER A 29 4.21 18.19 -14.82
C SER A 29 3.09 17.83 -13.82
N GLU A 30 2.36 18.84 -13.32
CA GLU A 30 1.35 18.68 -12.28
C GLU A 30 0.20 17.77 -12.69
N ASN A 31 -0.21 17.83 -13.96
CA ASN A 31 -1.28 16.95 -14.45
C ASN A 31 -0.84 15.49 -14.52
N TYR A 32 0.41 15.24 -14.89
CA TYR A 32 0.99 13.89 -14.91
C TYR A 32 1.03 13.30 -13.51
N VAL A 33 1.59 14.04 -12.55
CA VAL A 33 1.70 13.57 -11.15
C VAL A 33 0.33 13.48 -10.47
N ALA A 34 -0.59 14.42 -10.73
CA ALA A 34 -1.96 14.33 -10.23
C ALA A 34 -2.66 13.07 -10.75
N ASN A 35 -2.44 12.71 -12.02
CA ASN A 35 -2.97 11.47 -12.58
C ASN A 35 -2.34 10.23 -11.92
N LEU A 36 -1.03 10.23 -11.66
CA LEU A 36 -0.38 9.14 -10.91
C LEU A 36 -0.99 8.97 -9.51
N ILE A 37 -1.25 10.08 -8.79
CA ILE A 37 -1.90 10.05 -7.46
C ILE A 37 -3.32 9.49 -7.55
N LEU A 38 -4.10 9.90 -8.54
CA LEU A 38 -5.46 9.40 -8.75
C LEU A 38 -5.46 7.90 -9.06
N GLU A 39 -4.60 7.47 -9.98
CA GLU A 39 -4.48 6.08 -10.39
C GLU A 39 -3.93 5.19 -9.26
N SER A 40 -3.00 5.68 -8.44
CA SER A 40 -2.49 4.94 -7.29
C SER A 40 -3.56 4.69 -6.23
N GLY A 41 -4.61 5.52 -6.18
CA GLY A 41 -5.78 5.30 -5.31
C GLY A 41 -6.49 3.96 -5.54
N LYS A 42 -6.29 3.31 -6.69
CA LYS A 42 -6.82 1.96 -6.98
C LYS A 42 -6.06 0.86 -6.22
N ASN A 43 -4.85 1.13 -5.72
CA ASN A 43 -3.96 0.22 -4.98
C ASN A 43 -3.59 -1.09 -5.71
N CYS A 44 -3.94 -1.22 -6.99
CA CYS A 44 -3.76 -2.45 -7.75
C CYS A 44 -3.81 -2.15 -9.26
N THR A 45 -3.07 -2.95 -10.03
CA THR A 45 -3.02 -2.91 -11.50
C THR A 45 -3.07 -4.34 -12.05
N GLU A 46 -3.17 -4.50 -13.36
CA GLU A 46 -3.13 -5.83 -14.00
C GLU A 46 -1.84 -6.60 -13.66
N ALA A 47 -0.71 -5.90 -13.53
CA ALA A 47 0.56 -6.50 -13.13
C ALA A 47 0.50 -7.18 -11.75
N HIS A 48 -0.37 -6.73 -10.84
CA HIS A 48 -0.55 -7.38 -9.54
C HIS A 48 -1.40 -8.66 -9.64
N LEU A 49 -2.31 -8.71 -10.61
CA LEU A 49 -3.34 -9.75 -10.74
C LEU A 49 -2.97 -10.87 -11.72
N THR A 50 -1.96 -10.66 -12.57
CA THR A 50 -1.55 -11.61 -13.60
C THR A 50 -0.20 -12.26 -13.25
N SER A 51 -0.21 -13.58 -13.05
CA SER A 51 1.02 -14.34 -12.77
C SER A 51 2.04 -14.20 -13.90
N GLY A 52 3.28 -13.84 -13.56
CA GLY A 52 4.37 -13.63 -14.53
C GLY A 52 4.31 -12.31 -15.29
N ALA A 53 3.29 -11.47 -15.07
CA ALA A 53 3.27 -10.11 -15.59
C ALA A 53 4.05 -9.16 -14.66
N PHE A 54 4.69 -8.16 -15.26
CA PHE A 54 5.41 -7.11 -14.56
C PHE A 54 5.08 -5.76 -15.20
N GLY A 55 4.88 -4.76 -14.35
CA GLY A 55 4.73 -3.38 -14.77
C GLY A 55 6.07 -2.67 -14.84
N ALA A 56 6.16 -1.66 -15.69
CA ALA A 56 7.33 -0.78 -15.81
C ALA A 56 6.99 0.72 -15.83
N ASP A 57 5.71 1.08 -15.84
CA ASP A 57 5.26 2.48 -15.74
C ASP A 57 5.47 3.04 -14.32
N ASP A 58 5.63 4.36 -14.20
CA ASP A 58 5.80 5.07 -12.92
C ASP A 58 4.73 4.72 -11.87
N LEU A 59 3.48 4.47 -12.29
CA LEU A 59 2.42 4.02 -11.40
C LEU A 59 2.77 2.73 -10.64
N HIS A 60 3.43 1.78 -11.30
CA HIS A 60 3.85 0.53 -10.68
C HIS A 60 4.90 0.77 -9.60
N TYR A 61 5.86 1.65 -9.87
CA TYR A 61 6.87 2.03 -8.88
C TYR A 61 6.27 2.80 -7.70
N VAL A 62 5.33 3.71 -7.95
CA VAL A 62 4.61 4.43 -6.89
C VAL A 62 3.90 3.45 -5.95
N LEU A 63 3.18 2.48 -6.50
CA LEU A 63 2.49 1.45 -5.70
C LEU A 63 3.48 0.55 -4.95
N ASP A 64 4.57 0.14 -5.60
CA ASP A 64 5.59 -0.70 -4.98
C ASP A 64 6.31 0.02 -3.83
N PHE A 65 6.55 1.32 -3.95
CA PHE A 65 7.15 2.12 -2.88
C PHE A 65 6.22 2.26 -1.67
N ASP A 66 4.92 2.43 -1.90
CA ASP A 66 3.93 2.47 -0.83
C ASP A 66 3.87 1.14 -0.06
N MET A 67 4.02 0.02 -0.77
CA MET A 67 3.96 -1.33 -0.19
C MET A 67 5.32 -1.89 0.28
N ALA A 68 6.42 -1.15 0.08
CA ALA A 68 7.78 -1.63 0.34
C ALA A 68 8.00 -2.09 1.79
N PHE A 69 7.31 -1.48 2.76
CA PHE A 69 7.41 -1.84 4.18
C PHE A 69 7.00 -3.29 4.44
N LEU A 70 6.14 -3.90 3.62
CA LEU A 70 5.75 -5.30 3.75
C LEU A 70 6.97 -6.22 3.67
N GLY A 71 7.91 -5.91 2.78
CA GLY A 71 9.16 -6.65 2.58
C GLY A 71 10.31 -6.28 3.51
N ALA A 72 10.08 -5.46 4.54
CA ALA A 72 11.11 -5.05 5.47
C ALA A 72 11.60 -6.18 6.39
N ASN A 73 12.69 -5.93 7.13
CA ASN A 73 13.09 -6.81 8.22
C ASN A 73 11.95 -6.96 9.26
N ALA A 74 11.85 -8.13 9.89
CA ALA A 74 10.70 -8.50 10.72
C ALA A 74 10.49 -7.55 11.91
N ASP A 75 11.58 -7.03 12.48
CA ASP A 75 11.61 -6.00 13.53
C ASP A 75 11.07 -4.65 13.03
N ILE A 76 11.49 -4.21 11.84
CA ILE A 76 10.98 -2.98 11.22
C ILE A 76 9.50 -3.13 10.87
N TYR A 77 9.11 -4.29 10.34
CA TYR A 77 7.72 -4.61 10.05
C TYR A 77 6.87 -4.56 11.32
N ASP A 78 7.31 -5.20 12.41
CA ASP A 78 6.60 -5.21 13.69
C ASP A 78 6.42 -3.80 14.28
N ALA A 79 7.46 -2.97 14.23
CA ALA A 79 7.36 -1.56 14.63
C ALA A 79 6.36 -0.78 13.76
N HIS A 80 6.29 -1.09 12.46
CA HIS A 80 5.28 -0.51 11.56
C HIS A 80 3.85 -0.94 11.93
N LEU A 81 3.63 -2.19 12.35
CA LEU A 81 2.31 -2.68 12.76
C LEU A 81 1.77 -1.91 13.97
N GLU A 82 2.63 -1.57 14.93
CA GLU A 82 2.22 -0.75 16.08
C GLU A 82 1.73 0.63 15.66
N ASN A 83 2.36 1.25 14.65
CA ASN A 83 1.93 2.53 14.12
C ASN A 83 0.62 2.41 13.36
N ILE A 84 0.44 1.35 12.57
CA ILE A 84 -0.84 1.05 11.92
C ILE A 84 -1.95 0.86 12.96
N ARG A 85 -1.72 0.08 14.04
CA ARG A 85 -2.73 -0.11 15.09
C ARG A 85 -3.14 1.22 15.74
N LYS A 86 -2.19 2.14 15.96
CA LYS A 86 -2.46 3.50 16.49
C LYS A 86 -3.28 4.35 15.54
N GLU A 87 -3.01 4.30 14.24
CA GLU A 87 -3.79 5.03 13.23
C GLU A 87 -5.25 4.56 13.19
N TYR A 88 -5.47 3.27 13.42
CA TYR A 88 -6.81 2.66 13.51
C TYR A 88 -7.33 2.58 14.95
N SER A 89 -6.84 3.42 15.88
CA SER A 89 -7.25 3.37 17.30
C SER A 89 -8.74 3.65 17.53
N PHE A 90 -9.43 4.22 16.55
CA PHE A 90 -10.88 4.45 16.58
C PHE A 90 -11.70 3.15 16.40
N LEU A 91 -11.08 2.06 15.95
CA LEU A 91 -11.68 0.73 15.88
C LEU A 91 -11.41 -0.05 17.18
N SER A 92 -12.39 -0.85 17.59
CA SER A 92 -12.17 -1.89 18.60
C SER A 92 -11.13 -2.93 18.12
N ASP A 93 -10.59 -3.70 19.05
CA ASP A 93 -9.59 -4.72 18.71
C ASP A 93 -10.15 -5.79 17.76
N ASP A 94 -11.40 -6.21 17.96
CA ASP A 94 -12.08 -7.18 17.09
C ASP A 94 -12.30 -6.62 15.68
N GLU A 95 -12.81 -5.38 15.57
CA GLU A 95 -13.02 -4.73 14.28
C GLU A 95 -11.70 -4.51 13.53
N TYR A 96 -10.65 -4.09 14.24
CA TYR A 96 -9.32 -3.94 13.67
C TYR A 96 -8.80 -5.29 13.15
N LYS A 97 -8.86 -6.33 13.99
CA LYS A 97 -8.40 -7.69 13.66
C LYS A 97 -9.13 -8.25 12.43
N GLU A 98 -10.46 -8.15 12.38
CA GLU A 98 -11.25 -8.63 11.25
C GLU A 98 -10.84 -7.94 9.95
N GLN A 99 -10.78 -6.61 9.97
CA GLN A 99 -10.47 -5.82 8.77
C GLN A 99 -9.03 -6.00 8.32
N ARG A 100 -8.08 -6.04 9.26
CA ARG A 100 -6.67 -6.28 8.98
C ARG A 100 -6.45 -7.67 8.39
N LEU A 101 -7.05 -8.71 8.97
CA LEU A 101 -7.01 -10.06 8.42
C LEU A 101 -7.56 -10.13 7.00
N LYS A 102 -8.64 -9.40 6.69
CA LYS A 102 -9.20 -9.36 5.32
C LYS A 102 -8.19 -8.82 4.30
N ILE A 103 -7.49 -7.73 4.62
CA ILE A 103 -6.48 -7.11 3.74
C ILE A 103 -5.28 -8.05 3.57
N LEU A 104 -4.77 -8.59 4.68
CA LEU A 104 -3.61 -9.50 4.65
C LEU A 104 -3.89 -10.77 3.84
N LYS A 105 -5.09 -11.34 3.99
CA LYS A 105 -5.52 -12.50 3.19
C LYS A 105 -5.62 -12.18 1.70
N LEU A 106 -6.05 -10.97 1.33
CA LEU A 106 -6.07 -10.54 -0.07
C LEU A 106 -4.65 -10.49 -0.67
N PHE A 107 -3.67 -9.93 0.04
CA PHE A 107 -2.27 -9.94 -0.41
C PHE A 107 -1.73 -11.36 -0.62
N MET A 108 -2.15 -12.31 0.22
CA MET A 108 -1.75 -13.71 0.05
C MET A 108 -2.38 -14.39 -1.16
N GLN A 109 -3.49 -13.87 -1.69
CA GLN A 109 -4.21 -14.43 -2.84
C GLN A 109 -3.74 -13.89 -4.19
N ILE A 110 -3.17 -12.69 -4.25
CA ILE A 110 -2.68 -12.10 -5.51
C ILE A 110 -1.33 -12.71 -5.92
N PRO A 111 -1.07 -12.88 -7.23
CA PRO A 111 0.18 -13.48 -7.72
C PRO A 111 1.41 -12.60 -7.47
N ASN A 112 1.26 -11.27 -7.51
CA ASN A 112 2.36 -10.34 -7.29
C ASN A 112 1.93 -9.28 -6.27
N ILE A 113 2.65 -9.20 -5.14
CA ILE A 113 2.44 -8.12 -4.14
C ILE A 113 3.11 -6.84 -4.65
N PHE A 114 4.23 -6.97 -5.35
CA PHE A 114 4.93 -5.89 -6.02
C PHE A 114 4.76 -6.04 -7.53
N ALA A 115 4.37 -4.98 -8.23
CA ALA A 115 4.11 -4.98 -9.67
C ALA A 115 5.39 -4.99 -10.51
N THR A 116 6.48 -4.38 -10.05
CA THR A 116 7.74 -4.35 -10.79
C THR A 116 8.59 -5.58 -10.48
N LYS A 117 9.39 -6.00 -11.46
CA LYS A 117 10.20 -7.21 -11.36
C LYS A 117 11.25 -7.09 -10.25
N GLU A 118 11.94 -5.96 -10.20
CA GLU A 118 13.02 -5.67 -9.27
C GLU A 118 12.50 -5.66 -7.82
N MET A 119 11.35 -5.04 -7.56
CA MET A 119 10.74 -4.99 -6.24
C MET A 119 10.22 -6.37 -5.82
N LYS A 120 9.60 -7.13 -6.72
CA LYS A 120 9.17 -8.51 -6.46
C LYS A 120 10.35 -9.39 -6.04
N GLU A 121 11.42 -9.40 -6.83
CA GLU A 121 12.62 -10.23 -6.56
C GLU A 121 13.27 -9.88 -5.22
N ARG A 122 13.27 -8.59 -4.86
CA ARG A 122 13.90 -8.10 -3.64
C ARG A 122 13.05 -8.30 -2.38
N PHE A 123 11.73 -8.11 -2.47
CA PHE A 123 10.88 -7.93 -1.29
C PHE A 123 9.76 -8.96 -1.14
N GLU A 124 9.27 -9.60 -2.20
CA GLU A 124 8.01 -10.34 -2.14
C GLU A 124 8.07 -11.57 -1.22
N LYS A 125 9.17 -12.31 -1.23
CA LYS A 125 9.35 -13.46 -0.33
C LYS A 125 9.19 -13.03 1.14
N LYS A 126 9.88 -11.94 1.51
CA LYS A 126 9.86 -11.42 2.88
C LYS A 126 8.51 -10.82 3.25
N ALA A 127 7.86 -10.16 2.29
CA ALA A 127 6.50 -9.67 2.46
C ALA A 127 5.53 -10.79 2.79
N ARG A 128 5.56 -11.89 2.05
CA ARG A 128 4.69 -13.05 2.32
C ARG A 128 5.00 -13.70 3.67
N GLU A 129 6.27 -13.81 4.07
CA GLU A 129 6.67 -14.31 5.39
C GLU A 129 6.15 -13.42 6.53
N ASN A 130 6.30 -12.10 6.41
CA ASN A 130 5.81 -11.13 7.38
C ASN A 130 4.28 -11.15 7.50
N ILE A 131 3.57 -11.15 6.37
CA ILE A 131 2.11 -11.20 6.31
C ILE A 131 1.59 -12.51 6.91
N ALA A 132 2.20 -13.65 6.60
CA ALA A 132 1.80 -14.94 7.17
C ALA A 132 1.96 -14.96 8.70
N ARG A 133 3.06 -14.40 9.22
CA ARG A 133 3.29 -14.26 10.67
C ARG A 133 2.27 -13.34 11.32
N GLU A 134 1.89 -12.23 10.68
CA GLU A 134 0.85 -11.34 11.18
C GLU A 134 -0.52 -12.05 11.20
N ILE A 135 -0.89 -12.76 10.12
CA ILE A 135 -2.13 -13.53 10.04
C ILE A 135 -2.21 -14.57 11.18
N ALA A 136 -1.13 -15.32 11.44
CA ALA A 136 -1.10 -16.32 12.51
C ALA A 136 -1.33 -15.66 13.88
N LYS A 137 -0.57 -14.60 14.21
CA LYS A 137 -0.73 -13.85 15.47
C LYS A 137 -2.17 -13.34 15.67
N LEU A 138 -2.74 -12.75 14.62
CA LEU A 138 -4.09 -12.23 14.69
C LEU A 138 -5.13 -13.36 14.79
N SER A 139 -4.93 -14.50 14.15
CA SER A 139 -5.90 -15.62 14.19
C SER A 139 -5.90 -16.35 15.54
N ASP A 140 -4.73 -16.50 16.19
CA ASP A 140 -4.59 -17.23 17.46
C ASP A 140 -5.09 -16.44 18.69
N SER A 141 -5.27 -15.12 18.55
CA SER A 141 -5.71 -14.24 19.65
C SER A 141 -7.23 -14.32 19.91
N SER A 142 -7.78 -15.53 20.11
CA SER A 142 -9.21 -15.78 20.36
C SER A 142 -9.50 -16.07 21.83
#